data_AF-W9ZCH3-F1
#
_entry.id   AF-W9ZCH3-F1
#
_cell.length_a   1.000
_cell.length_b   1.000
_cell.length_c   1.000
_cell.angle_alpha   90.00
_cell.angle_beta   90.00
_cell.angle_gamma   90.00
#
_symmetry.space_group_name_H-M   'P 1'
#
loop_
_entity.id
_entity.type
_entity.pdbx_description
1 polymer ?
#
loop_
_entity_poly.entity_id
_entity_poly.type
_entity_poly.pdbx_seq_one_letter_code
_entity_poly.pdbx_strand_id
1 'polypeptide(L)'
;MLWHTALVHIANTILGDKKSPTWRFYLLFCIQCYGYLWQAYRFAEAIGRSILSMALQQGNLSASEARRLMEQYEEKWLSNPSEGIRATFMANLILAMTDPTRASVESLAERFENIALFREYMNVEALSENELMKLDDNAWDTL
;
A
#
# COMPACT_ATOMS: atom_id res chain seq x y z
N MET A 1 -16.12 -17.95 2.68
CA MET A 1 -14.78 -17.73 2.09
C MET A 1 -14.77 -16.90 0.80
N LEU A 2 -15.87 -16.63 0.09
CA LEU A 2 -15.81 -15.90 -1.20
C LEU A 2 -15.58 -14.38 -1.10
N TRP A 3 -15.89 -13.77 0.04
CA TRP A 3 -15.85 -12.31 0.22
C TRP A 3 -14.43 -11.73 0.08
N HIS A 4 -13.39 -12.42 0.58
CA HIS A 4 -12.01 -11.92 0.49
C HIS A 4 -11.49 -11.93 -0.95
N THR A 5 -11.84 -12.96 -1.74
CA THR A 5 -11.48 -13.03 -3.16
C THR A 5 -12.10 -11.85 -3.93
N ALA A 6 -13.37 -11.54 -3.66
CA ALA A 6 -14.05 -10.39 -4.27
C ALA A 6 -13.36 -9.07 -3.93
N LEU A 7 -12.98 -8.84 -2.66
CA LEU A 7 -12.27 -7.63 -2.25
C LEU A 7 -10.88 -7.52 -2.90
N VAL A 8 -10.15 -8.63 -3.05
CA VAL A 8 -8.86 -8.63 -3.78
C VAL A 8 -9.06 -8.22 -5.24
N HIS A 9 -10.09 -8.74 -5.93
CA HIS A 9 -10.40 -8.32 -7.31
C HIS A 9 -10.77 -6.83 -7.40
N ILE A 10 -11.56 -6.33 -6.45
CA ILE A 10 -11.91 -4.91 -6.38
C ILE A 10 -10.63 -4.07 -6.19
N ALA A 11 -9.78 -4.43 -5.23
CA ALA A 11 -8.52 -3.74 -4.98
C ALA A 11 -7.61 -3.69 -6.22
N ASN A 12 -7.50 -4.80 -6.97
CA ASN A 12 -6.72 -4.82 -8.21
C ASN A 12 -7.33 -3.94 -9.31
N THR A 13 -8.65 -3.96 -9.44
CA THR A 13 -9.35 -3.16 -10.46
C THR A 13 -9.19 -1.67 -10.20
N ILE A 14 -9.42 -1.22 -8.96
CA ILE A 14 -9.38 0.21 -8.61
C ILE A 14 -7.95 0.78 -8.60
N LEU A 15 -6.95 -0.07 -8.32
CA LEU A 15 -5.54 0.31 -8.39
C LEU A 15 -5.06 0.32 -9.85
N GLY A 16 -5.54 -0.61 -10.68
CA GLY A 16 -5.21 -0.69 -12.12
C GLY A 16 -5.86 0.38 -13.00
N ASP A 17 -7.12 0.77 -12.74
CA ASP A 17 -7.84 1.79 -13.52
C ASP A 17 -8.34 2.94 -12.63
N LYS A 18 -7.54 4.01 -12.62
CA LYS A 18 -7.76 5.21 -11.78
C LYS A 18 -8.74 6.22 -12.42
N LYS A 19 -9.38 5.88 -13.55
CA LYS A 19 -10.33 6.79 -14.22
C LYS A 19 -11.61 7.01 -13.41
N SER A 20 -11.93 6.10 -12.50
CA SER A 20 -13.14 6.21 -11.67
C SER A 20 -12.90 7.16 -10.49
N PRO A 21 -13.72 8.22 -10.31
CA PRO A 21 -13.58 9.14 -9.18
C PRO A 21 -13.81 8.45 -7.82
N THR A 22 -14.40 7.25 -7.79
CA THR A 22 -14.71 6.51 -6.57
C THR A 22 -13.61 5.52 -6.14
N TRP A 23 -12.48 5.43 -6.87
CA TRP A 23 -11.42 4.46 -6.59
C TRP A 23 -10.95 4.52 -5.12
N ARG A 24 -10.82 5.73 -4.57
CA ARG A 24 -10.35 5.95 -3.20
C ARG A 24 -11.36 5.48 -2.15
N PHE A 25 -12.65 5.69 -2.40
CA PHE A 25 -13.71 5.18 -1.53
C PHE A 25 -13.64 3.65 -1.43
N TYR A 26 -13.55 2.96 -2.57
CA TYR A 26 -13.48 1.50 -2.60
C TYR A 26 -12.17 0.95 -2.01
N LEU A 27 -11.06 1.67 -2.15
CA LEU A 27 -9.79 1.30 -1.51
C LEU A 27 -9.94 1.32 0.01
N LEU A 28 -10.42 2.43 0.57
CA LEU A 28 -10.64 2.57 2.01
C LEU A 28 -11.66 1.56 2.52
N PHE A 29 -12.73 1.30 1.76
CA PHE A 29 -13.70 0.26 2.07
C PHE A 29 -13.05 -1.12 2.18
N CYS A 30 -12.20 -1.51 1.23
CA CYS A 30 -11.48 -2.78 1.29
C CYS A 30 -10.59 -2.88 2.55
N ILE A 31 -9.81 -1.83 2.82
CA ILE A 31 -8.95 -1.76 4.01
C ILE A 31 -9.76 -1.88 5.29
N GLN A 32 -10.88 -1.16 5.39
CA GLN A 32 -11.74 -1.19 6.55
C GLN A 32 -12.43 -2.55 6.74
N CYS A 33 -12.85 -3.23 5.67
CA CYS A 33 -13.39 -4.59 5.75
C CYS A 33 -12.38 -5.58 6.34
N TYR A 34 -11.12 -5.52 5.89
CA TYR A 34 -10.06 -6.34 6.50
C TYR A 34 -9.71 -5.86 7.91
N GLY A 35 -9.83 -4.57 8.17
CA GLY A 35 -9.49 -4.01 9.47
C GLY A 35 -10.46 -4.34 10.59
N TYR A 36 -11.73 -4.60 10.29
CA TYR A 36 -12.64 -5.21 11.27
C TYR A 36 -12.27 -6.65 11.64
N LEU A 37 -11.49 -7.33 10.80
CA LEU A 37 -11.09 -8.72 10.99
C LEU A 37 -9.65 -8.86 11.50
N TRP A 38 -8.90 -7.76 11.50
CA TRP A 38 -7.49 -7.65 11.90
C TRP A 38 -7.23 -8.28 13.27
N GLN A 39 -8.13 -8.04 14.23
CA GLN A 39 -8.01 -8.52 15.61
C GLN A 39 -8.16 -10.03 15.76
N ALA A 40 -8.99 -10.66 14.92
CA ALA A 40 -9.30 -12.08 15.02
C ALA A 40 -8.48 -12.93 14.05
N TYR A 41 -7.93 -12.32 12.99
CA TYR A 41 -7.35 -13.04 11.87
C TYR A 41 -6.10 -12.34 11.31
N ARG A 42 -4.92 -12.91 11.59
CA ARG A 42 -3.64 -12.44 11.03
C ARG A 42 -3.59 -12.48 9.50
N PHE A 43 -4.34 -13.37 8.84
CA PHE A 43 -4.38 -13.34 7.37
C PHE A 43 -5.04 -12.05 6.84
N ALA A 44 -6.02 -11.48 7.57
CA ALA A 44 -6.66 -10.21 7.19
C ALA A 44 -5.65 -9.06 7.28
N GLU A 45 -4.75 -9.11 8.26
CA GLU A 45 -3.63 -8.18 8.38
C GLU A 45 -2.70 -8.21 7.18
N ALA A 46 -2.27 -9.41 6.80
CA ALA A 46 -1.38 -9.57 5.67
C ALA A 46 -2.06 -9.06 4.39
N ILE A 47 -3.35 -9.32 4.19
CA ILE A 47 -4.09 -8.78 3.04
C ILE A 47 -4.13 -7.26 3.10
N GLY A 48 -4.51 -6.66 4.24
CA GLY A 48 -4.55 -5.21 4.40
C GLY A 48 -3.21 -4.54 4.08
N ARG A 49 -2.11 -5.04 4.67
CA ARG A 49 -0.75 -4.58 4.36
C ARG A 49 -0.42 -4.75 2.88
N SER A 50 -0.74 -5.90 2.28
CA SER A 50 -0.44 -6.14 0.87
C SER A 50 -1.17 -5.17 -0.08
N ILE A 51 -2.43 -4.82 0.20
CA ILE A 51 -3.19 -3.83 -0.57
C ILE A 51 -2.58 -2.44 -0.42
N LEU A 52 -2.19 -2.05 0.80
CA LEU A 52 -1.51 -0.77 1.04
C LEU A 52 -0.14 -0.72 0.34
N SER A 53 0.63 -1.82 0.36
CA SER A 53 1.88 -1.95 -0.40
C SER A 53 1.66 -1.76 -1.90
N MET A 54 0.59 -2.33 -2.46
CA MET A 54 0.23 -2.12 -3.87
C MET A 54 -0.10 -0.64 -4.15
N ALA A 55 -0.88 0.00 -3.28
CA ALA A 55 -1.24 1.40 -3.41
C ALA A 55 0.00 2.32 -3.31
N LEU A 56 0.93 2.03 -2.39
CA LEU A 56 2.22 2.71 -2.29
C LEU A 56 3.06 2.52 -3.55
N GLN A 57 3.20 1.29 -4.04
CA GLN A 57 3.96 0.99 -5.26
C GLN A 57 3.43 1.71 -6.49
N GLN A 58 2.15 2.05 -6.53
CA GLN A 58 1.55 2.79 -7.64
C GLN A 58 1.45 4.31 -7.40
N GLY A 59 1.97 4.80 -6.27
CA GLY A 59 1.93 6.21 -5.89
C GLY A 59 0.53 6.73 -5.56
N ASN A 60 -0.41 5.83 -5.26
CA ASN A 60 -1.80 6.20 -4.93
C ASN A 60 -1.97 6.70 -3.50
N LEU A 61 -1.07 6.31 -2.61
CA LEU A 61 -1.04 6.72 -1.21
C LEU A 61 0.37 7.22 -0.88
N SER A 62 0.47 8.19 0.02
CA SER A 62 1.74 8.51 0.67
C SER A 62 2.08 7.45 1.72
N ALA A 63 3.37 7.34 2.06
CA ALA A 63 3.82 6.48 3.15
C ALA A 63 3.15 6.83 4.48
N SER A 64 3.06 8.13 4.80
CA SER A 64 2.39 8.61 6.01
C SER A 64 0.91 8.24 6.06
N GLU A 65 0.20 8.32 4.93
CA GLU A 65 -1.20 7.92 4.86
C GLU A 65 -1.36 6.40 5.04
N ALA A 66 -0.51 5.62 4.38
CA ALA A 66 -0.55 4.15 4.49
C ALA A 66 -0.25 3.67 5.92
N ARG A 67 0.74 4.26 6.61
CA ARG A 67 1.05 3.92 8.01
C ARG A 67 -0.08 4.33 8.96
N ARG A 68 -0.67 5.51 8.79
CA ARG A 68 -1.83 5.92 9.60
C ARG A 68 -3.01 4.96 9.44
N LEU A 69 -3.26 4.47 8.22
CA LEU A 69 -4.30 3.47 7.97
C LEU A 69 -3.98 2.13 8.63
N MET A 70 -2.71 1.75 8.80
CA MET A 70 -2.31 0.57 9.56
C MET A 70 -2.53 0.77 11.07
N GLU A 71 -2.00 1.86 11.61
CA GLU A 71 -2.07 2.22 13.02
C GLU A 71 -3.51 2.29 13.55
N GLN A 72 -4.46 2.72 12.71
CA GLN A 72 -5.87 2.82 13.05
C GLN A 72 -6.48 1.48 13.53
N TYR A 73 -5.92 0.35 13.11
CA TYR A 73 -6.43 -0.98 13.45
C TYR A 73 -5.43 -1.83 14.23
N GLU A 74 -4.24 -1.29 14.47
CA GLU A 74 -3.23 -1.88 15.33
C GLU A 74 -3.61 -1.63 16.80
N GLU A 75 -4.57 -2.39 17.33
CA GLU A 75 -4.74 -2.47 18.79
C GLU A 75 -3.61 -3.32 19.37
N LYS A 76 -3.06 -2.88 20.52
CA LYS A 76 -1.98 -3.52 21.31
C LYS A 76 -2.22 -5.01 21.57
N TRP A 77 -1.98 -5.87 20.59
CA TRP A 77 -1.93 -7.31 20.80
C TRP A 77 -0.52 -7.70 21.25
N LEU A 78 -0.42 -8.13 22.51
CA LEU A 78 0.79 -8.59 23.19
C LEU A 78 1.28 -9.97 22.73
N SER A 79 0.86 -10.47 21.56
CA SER A 79 1.10 -11.86 21.17
C SER A 79 2.18 -11.99 20.10
N ASN A 80 3.39 -12.24 20.62
CA ASN A 80 4.56 -12.91 20.06
C ASN A 80 4.70 -13.01 18.51
N PRO A 81 5.71 -12.38 17.89
CA PRO A 81 5.89 -12.34 16.43
C PRO A 81 6.46 -13.62 15.79
N SER A 82 6.35 -14.80 16.41
CA SER A 82 7.23 -15.94 16.03
C SER A 82 6.75 -16.83 14.88
N GLU A 83 5.50 -16.75 14.42
CA GLU A 83 5.04 -17.54 13.27
C GLU A 83 4.66 -16.64 12.11
N GLY A 84 5.36 -16.75 10.98
CA GLY A 84 5.01 -16.04 9.75
C GLY A 84 3.59 -16.39 9.26
N ILE A 85 2.89 -15.41 8.69
CA ILE A 85 1.55 -15.63 8.13
C ILE A 85 1.72 -16.36 6.79
N ARG A 86 1.36 -17.64 6.73
CA ARG A 86 1.28 -18.39 5.47
C ARG A 86 0.04 -17.99 4.66
N ALA A 87 0.11 -16.83 4.00
CA ALA A 87 -0.88 -16.37 3.02
C ALA A 87 -0.29 -16.46 1.61
N THR A 88 -0.24 -17.68 1.07
CA THR A 88 0.41 -17.98 -0.22
C THR A 88 -0.38 -17.58 -1.46
N PHE A 89 -1.57 -17.00 -1.30
CA PHE A 89 -2.37 -16.53 -2.42
C PHE A 89 -1.94 -15.13 -2.88
N MET A 90 -2.36 -14.76 -4.09
CA MET A 90 -1.90 -13.55 -4.78
C MET A 90 -2.71 -12.33 -4.34
N ALA A 91 -2.01 -11.27 -3.95
CA ALA A 91 -2.63 -9.97 -3.71
C ALA A 91 -2.66 -9.14 -5.00
N ASN A 92 -1.55 -9.09 -5.74
CA ASN A 92 -1.46 -8.36 -7.00
C ASN A 92 -1.66 -9.31 -8.18
N LEU A 93 -2.88 -9.37 -8.71
CA LEU A 93 -3.29 -10.30 -9.76
C LEU A 93 -2.63 -9.99 -11.11
N ILE A 94 -2.24 -8.73 -11.34
CA ILE A 94 -1.55 -8.34 -12.57
C ILE A 94 -0.09 -8.78 -12.50
N LEU A 95 0.60 -8.46 -11.40
CA LEU A 95 1.99 -8.87 -11.20
C LEU A 95 2.13 -10.39 -11.12
N ALA A 96 1.11 -11.10 -10.60
CA ALA A 96 1.14 -12.55 -10.48
C ALA A 96 1.32 -13.28 -11.82
N MET A 97 0.97 -12.64 -12.94
CA MET A 97 1.16 -13.22 -14.28
C MET A 97 2.63 -13.32 -14.68
N THR A 98 3.50 -12.49 -14.09
CA THR A 98 4.93 -12.41 -14.44
C THR A 98 5.86 -12.72 -13.27
N ASP A 99 5.48 -12.37 -12.05
CA ASP A 99 6.24 -12.61 -10.82
C ASP A 99 5.29 -12.95 -9.65
N PRO A 100 4.83 -14.22 -9.55
CA PRO A 100 3.92 -14.67 -8.50
C PRO A 100 4.55 -14.58 -7.10
N THR A 101 5.87 -14.74 -6.99
CA THR A 101 6.58 -14.65 -5.70
C THR A 101 6.45 -13.24 -5.13
N ARG A 102 6.68 -12.20 -5.94
CA ARG A 102 6.53 -10.79 -5.51
C ARG A 102 5.08 -10.33 -5.42
N ALA A 103 4.15 -11.03 -6.07
CA ALA A 103 2.73 -10.71 -6.08
C ALA A 103 1.93 -11.29 -4.90
N SER A 104 2.54 -12.20 -4.14
CA SER A 104 1.89 -12.84 -3.00
C SER A 104 1.54 -11.86 -1.89
N VAL A 105 0.50 -12.19 -1.12
CA VAL A 105 0.11 -11.42 0.06
C VAL A 105 1.25 -11.34 1.06
N GLU A 106 1.92 -12.46 1.34
CA GLU A 106 3.06 -12.52 2.25
C GLU A 106 4.20 -11.58 1.82
N SER A 107 4.65 -11.68 0.56
CA SER A 107 5.76 -10.85 0.05
C SER A 107 5.42 -9.35 0.10
N LEU A 108 4.21 -8.97 -0.30
CA LEU A 108 3.78 -7.58 -0.29
C LEU A 108 3.60 -7.05 1.14
N ALA A 109 3.09 -7.87 2.07
CA ALA A 109 2.91 -7.48 3.45
C ALA A 109 4.24 -7.30 4.19
N GLU A 110 5.18 -8.24 4.03
CA GLU A 110 6.53 -8.17 4.63
C GLU A 110 7.32 -6.97 4.12
N ARG A 111 7.15 -6.62 2.85
CA ARG A 111 7.86 -5.52 2.21
C ARG A 111 7.21 -4.16 2.42
N PHE A 112 6.09 -4.08 3.14
CA PHE A 112 5.33 -2.84 3.34
C PHE A 112 6.21 -1.67 3.80
N GLU A 113 6.94 -1.84 4.91
CA GLU A 113 7.79 -0.75 5.44
C GLU A 113 8.93 -0.38 4.49
N ASN A 114 9.54 -1.36 3.84
CA ASN A 114 10.59 -1.11 2.85
C ASN A 114 10.06 -0.28 1.66
N ILE A 115 8.84 -0.59 1.19
CA ILE A 115 8.18 0.15 0.12
C ILE A 115 7.82 1.57 0.58
N ALA A 116 7.32 1.72 1.80
CA ALA A 116 6.96 3.01 2.38
C ALA A 116 8.20 3.93 2.51
N LEU A 117 9.29 3.43 3.09
CA LEU A 117 10.55 4.15 3.20
C LEU A 117 11.08 4.58 1.84
N PHE A 118 11.12 3.66 0.87
CA PHE A 118 11.56 3.98 -0.49
C PHE A 118 10.74 5.13 -1.10
N ARG A 119 9.42 5.14 -0.90
CA ARG A 119 8.55 6.21 -1.38
C ARG A 119 8.82 7.55 -0.70
N GLU A 120 9.15 7.56 0.59
CA GLU A 120 9.52 8.78 1.31
C GLU A 120 10.81 9.38 0.76
N TYR A 121 11.84 8.56 0.55
CA TYR A 121 13.10 9.00 -0.03
C TYR A 121 12.91 9.61 -1.42
N MET A 122 12.20 8.93 -2.32
CA MET A 122 11.95 9.44 -3.67
C MET A 122 11.15 10.75 -3.68
N ASN A 123 10.22 10.95 -2.73
CA ASN A 123 9.46 12.18 -2.64
C ASN A 123 10.32 13.37 -2.14
N VAL A 124 11.25 13.12 -1.20
CA VAL A 124 12.18 14.16 -0.71
C VAL A 124 13.12 14.60 -1.83
N GLU A 125 13.67 13.65 -2.59
CA GLU A 125 14.54 13.92 -3.73
C GLU A 125 13.82 14.78 -4.79
N ALA A 126 12.60 14.39 -5.19
CA ALA A 126 11.81 15.15 -6.17
C ALA A 126 11.43 16.57 -5.70
N LEU A 127 11.26 16.80 -4.39
CA LEU A 127 11.05 18.15 -3.84
C LEU A 127 12.33 18.97 -3.91
N SER A 128 13.48 18.37 -3.58
CA SER A 128 14.78 19.06 -3.63
C SER A 128 15.17 19.48 -5.04
N GLU A 129 14.91 18.63 -6.05
CA GLU A 129 15.16 18.96 -7.46
C GLU A 129 14.25 20.10 -7.94
N ASN A 130 12.97 20.10 -7.57
CA ASN A 130 12.04 21.17 -7.90
C ASN A 130 12.40 22.51 -7.23
N GLU A 131 12.93 22.48 -6.00
CA GLU A 131 13.41 23.69 -5.31
C GLU A 131 14.67 24.25 -5.98
N LEU A 132 15.60 23.39 -6.38
CA LEU A 132 16.80 23.77 -7.13
C LEU A 132 16.47 24.39 -8.48
N MET A 133 15.49 23.82 -9.21
CA MET A 133 15.03 24.34 -10.50
C MET A 133 14.36 25.71 -10.35
N LYS A 134 13.58 25.94 -9.29
CA LYS A 134 12.99 27.26 -9.02
C LYS A 134 14.03 28.33 -8.67
N LEU A 135 15.11 27.95 -7.99
CA LEU A 135 16.19 28.89 -7.65
C LEU A 135 16.96 29.34 -8.90
N ASP A 136 17.14 28.45 -9.88
CA ASP A 136 17.80 28.77 -11.16
C ASP A 136 16.93 29.67 -12.05
N ASP A 137 15.62 29.39 -12.15
CA ASP A 137 14.68 30.22 -12.93
C ASP A 137 14.58 31.65 -12.38
N ASN A 138 14.55 31.81 -11.05
CA ASN A 138 14.46 33.12 -10.40
C ASN A 138 15.76 33.93 -10.49
N ALA A 139 16.90 33.30 -10.80
CA ALA A 139 18.20 33.96 -10.89
C ALA A 139 18.30 34.91 -12.09
N TRP A 140 17.53 34.67 -13.15
CA TRP A 140 17.49 35.49 -14.37
C TRP A 140 16.44 36.61 -14.34
N ASP A 141 15.42 36.48 -13.48
CA ASP A 141 14.35 37.50 -13.31
C ASP A 141 14.76 38.67 -12.40
N THR A 142 15.94 38.62 -11.79
CA THR A 142 16.45 39.64 -10.85
C THR A 142 17.54 40.55 -11.44
N LEU A 143 17.76 40.52 -12.76
CA LEU A 143 18.68 41.41 -13.51
C LEU A 143 17.91 42.40 -14.39
#